data_AF-A0A382WTY5-F1
#
_entry.id   AF-A0A382WTY5-F1
#
_cell.length_a   1.000
_cell.length_b   1.000
_cell.length_c   1.000
_cell.angle_alpha   90.00
_cell.angle_beta   90.00
_cell.angle_gamma   90.00
#
_symmetry.space_group_name_H-M   'P 1'
#
loop_
_entity.id
_entity.type
_entity.pdbx_description
1 polymer ?
#
loop_
_entity_poly.entity_id
_entity_poly.type
_entity_poly.pdbx_seq_one_letter_code
_entity_poly.pdbx_strand_id
1 'polypeptide(L)' 'MALKDPANTDPTKRSSNLGASQKAVGAFRTISEVSRELDVPQHVLRFWETKFSQI' A
#
# COMPACT_ATOMS: atom_id res chain seq x y z
N MET A 1 8.68 31.16 30.23
CA MET A 1 9.11 31.88 29.01
C MET A 1 9.54 30.83 27.99
N ALA A 2 8.88 30.76 26.83
CA ALA A 2 9.08 29.77 25.76
C ALA A 2 10.52 29.81 25.19
N LEU A 3 11.08 28.75 24.58
CA LEU A 3 10.70 28.32 23.24
C LEU A 3 11.20 26.89 22.95
N LYS A 4 10.30 26.15 22.32
CA LYS A 4 10.39 24.82 21.74
C LYS A 4 11.44 24.82 20.62
N ASP A 5 12.31 23.82 20.55
CA ASP A 5 13.03 23.47 19.33
C ASP A 5 12.15 22.50 18.51
N PRO A 6 11.43 22.91 17.45
CA PRO A 6 10.51 22.05 16.71
C PRO A 6 11.20 21.21 15.59
N ALA A 7 12.52 21.02 15.63
CA ALA A 7 13.27 20.46 14.50
C ALA A 7 13.16 18.93 14.32
N ASN A 8 12.26 18.24 15.03
CA ASN A 8 12.03 16.80 14.85
C ASN A 8 10.55 16.42 14.88
N THR A 9 9.76 17.07 14.03
CA THR A 9 8.37 16.66 13.79
C THR A 9 8.00 16.86 12.33
N ASP A 10 8.58 16.02 11.46
CA ASP A 10 7.94 15.74 10.18
C ASP A 10 8.03 14.25 9.83
N PRO A 11 7.04 13.43 10.25
CA PRO A 11 6.94 12.05 9.78
C PRO A 11 6.38 11.94 8.34
N THR A 12 6.15 13.05 7.63
CA THR A 12 5.34 13.07 6.40
C THR A 12 6.14 12.88 5.11
N LYS A 13 7.43 12.54 5.17
CA LYS A 13 8.25 12.28 3.97
C LYS A 13 8.59 10.80 3.81
N ARG A 14 7.58 9.94 3.61
CA ARG A 14 7.80 8.60 3.05
C ARG A 14 7.02 8.37 1.77
N SER A 15 7.79 8.38 0.69
CA SER A 15 7.51 7.86 -0.65
C SER A 15 6.30 8.42 -1.38
N SER A 16 6.56 9.49 -2.13
CA SER A 16 5.91 9.69 -3.42
C SER A 16 6.08 8.44 -4.29
N ASN A 17 5.00 7.68 -4.52
CA ASN A 17 4.93 6.67 -5.58
C ASN A 17 4.94 7.36 -6.95
N LEU A 18 6.10 7.87 -7.35
CA LEU A 18 6.41 8.31 -8.71
C LEU A 18 6.65 7.05 -9.55
N GLY A 19 5.57 6.39 -9.97
CA GLY A 19 5.70 5.12 -10.68
C GLY A 19 4.40 4.41 -11.01
N ALA A 20 3.29 5.12 -11.18
CA ALA A 20 2.16 4.59 -11.94
C ALA A 20 2.47 4.65 -13.44
N SER A 21 3.64 4.15 -13.84
CA SER A 21 3.87 3.77 -15.23
C SER A 21 2.81 2.74 -15.55
N GLN A 22 1.93 3.05 -16.50
CA GLN A 22 0.90 2.15 -17.01
C GLN A 22 1.47 0.73 -17.10
N LYS A 23 1.04 -0.14 -16.18
CA LYS A 23 1.48 -1.53 -16.16
C LYS A 23 1.11 -2.13 -17.53
N ALA A 24 2.04 -2.89 -18.13
CA ALA A 24 1.78 -3.55 -19.41
C ALA A 24 0.53 -4.43 -19.30
N VAL A 25 -0.22 -4.56 -20.40
CA VAL A 25 -1.40 -5.44 -20.47
C VAL A 25 -0.93 -6.87 -20.19
N GLY A 26 -1.26 -7.40 -19.01
CA GLY A 26 -0.81 -8.72 -18.53
C GLY A 26 0.16 -8.71 -17.35
N ALA A 27 0.60 -7.53 -16.87
CA ALA A 27 1.38 -7.46 -15.65
C ALA A 27 0.51 -7.79 -14.41
N PHE A 28 1.03 -8.64 -13.52
CA PHE A 28 0.38 -8.93 -12.25
C PHE A 28 0.25 -7.66 -11.40
N ARG A 29 -0.92 -7.49 -10.78
CA ARG A 29 -1.17 -6.44 -9.79
C ARG A 29 -0.56 -6.86 -8.46
N THR A 30 0.04 -5.92 -7.77
CA THR A 30 0.52 -6.16 -6.39
C THR A 30 -0.67 -6.28 -5.45
N ILE A 31 -0.51 -7.02 -4.35
CA ILE A 31 -1.56 -7.16 -3.33
C ILE A 31 -2.03 -5.80 -2.77
N SER A 32 -1.13 -4.81 -2.71
CA SER A 32 -1.45 -3.45 -2.28
C SER A 32 -2.36 -2.71 -3.25
N GLU A 33 -2.22 -2.96 -4.55
CA GLU A 33 -3.09 -2.37 -5.58
C GLU A 33 -4.48 -3.00 -5.52
N VAL A 34 -4.56 -4.34 -5.48
CA VAL A 34 -5.82 -5.08 -5.38
C VAL A 34 -6.57 -4.73 -4.09
N SER A 35 -5.86 -4.61 -2.97
CA SER A 35 -6.44 -4.21 -1.68
C SER A 35 -7.11 -2.83 -1.73
N ARG A 36 -6.51 -1.86 -2.42
CA ARG A 36 -7.09 -0.52 -2.60
C ARG A 36 -8.27 -0.51 -3.56
N GLU A 37 -8.24 -1.36 -4.60
CA GLU A 37 -9.31 -1.45 -5.59
C GLU A 37 -10.57 -2.13 -5.04
N LEU A 38 -10.39 -3.21 -4.26
CA LEU A 38 -11.51 -3.94 -3.65
C LEU A 38 -11.99 -3.32 -2.33
N ASP A 39 -11.26 -2.33 -1.79
CA ASP A 39 -11.44 -1.79 -0.43
C ASP A 39 -11.43 -2.88 0.66
N VAL A 40 -10.56 -3.87 0.48
CA VAL A 40 -10.39 -5.01 1.40
C VAL A 40 -8.97 -5.01 1.96
N PRO A 41 -8.77 -5.21 3.28
CA PRO A 41 -7.43 -5.27 3.87
C PRO A 41 -6.56 -6.39 3.29
N GLN A 42 -5.25 -6.14 3.12
CA GLN A 42 -4.31 -7.10 2.53
C GLN A 42 -4.29 -8.46 3.24
N HIS A 43 -4.39 -8.50 4.57
CA HIS A 43 -4.39 -9.75 5.34
C HIS A 43 -5.65 -10.59 5.10
N VAL A 44 -6.77 -9.98 4.68
CA VAL A 44 -8.00 -10.70 4.30
C VAL A 44 -7.81 -11.38 2.94
N LEU A 45 -7.14 -10.72 2.00
CA LEU A 45 -6.77 -11.34 0.72
C LEU A 45 -5.85 -12.56 0.93
N ARG A 46 -4.87 -12.44 1.82
CA ARG A 46 -3.99 -13.58 2.21
C ARG A 46 -4.77 -14.72 2.86
N PHE A 47 -5.76 -14.40 3.67
CA PHE A 47 -6.63 -15.42 4.24
C PHE A 47 -7.39 -16.19 3.14
N TRP A 48 -7.90 -15.50 2.12
CA TRP A 48 -8.58 -16.14 1.00
C TRP A 48 -7.68 -17.04 0.16
N GLU A 49 -6.41 -16.68 -0.04
CA GLU A 49 -5.42 -17.56 -0.71
C GLU A 49 -5.36 -18.94 -0.05
N THR A 50 -5.51 -19.02 1.28
CA THR A 50 -5.52 -20.30 2.01
C THR A 50 -6.86 -21.04 1.95
N LYS A 51 -7.96 -20.31 1.76
CA LYS A 51 -9.32 -20.89 1.75
C LYS A 51 -9.70 -21.48 0.40
N PHE A 52 -9.09 -21.00 -0.68
CA PHE A 52 -9.39 -21.39 -2.04
C PHE A 52 -8.16 -21.89 -2.78
N SER A 53 -7.51 -22.94 -2.27
CA SER A 53 -6.30 -23.52 -2.87
C SER A 53 -6.56 -24.31 -4.17
N GLN A 54 -7.81 -24.40 -4.66
CA GLN A 54 -8.24 -25.32 -5.71
C GLN A 54 -9.11 -24.69 -6.82
N ILE A 55 -9.23 -23.35 -6.85
CA ILE A 55 -9.92 -22.65 -7.95
C ILE A 55 -8.97 -22.36 -9.11
#